data_AF-A0A444GLM3-F1
#
_entry.id   AF-A0A444GLM3-F1
#
_cell.length_a   1.000
_cell.length_b   1.000
_cell.length_c   1.000
_cell.angle_alpha   90.00
_cell.angle_beta   90.00
_cell.angle_gamma   90.00
#
_symmetry.space_group_name_H-M   'P 1'
#
loop_
_entity.id
_entity.type
_entity.pdbx_description
1 polymer ?
#
loop_
_entity_poly.entity_id
_entity_poly.type
_entity_poly.pdbx_seq_one_letter_code
_entity_poly.pdbx_strand_id
1 'polypeptide(L)'
;MATDINIIFGWFATGKEPTQEQFRQTFLSFYHKNETIPLAKVFKLIELLDAKAEKEQFDGHLIDPNAHQAEFEKLKNPCRFMTISVNEDIGQLQHDNLKNVEFNGIAFQNQFLTDGFTLDPETGILKGWEFEKDIKYLIYYTIQ
;
A
#
# COMPACT_ATOMS: atom_id res chain seq x y z
N MET A 1 -15.01 33.13 31.23
CA MET A 1 -13.74 32.46 30.88
C MET A 1 -13.14 31.96 32.17
N ALA A 2 -12.67 30.71 32.20
CA ALA A 2 -11.99 30.16 33.36
C ALA A 2 -10.74 30.99 33.70
N THR A 3 -10.44 31.15 34.98
CA THR A 3 -9.24 31.85 35.44
C THR A 3 -8.00 31.02 35.11
N ASP A 4 -6.97 31.66 34.53
CA ASP A 4 -5.69 31.02 34.25
C ASP A 4 -5.04 30.50 35.54
N ILE A 5 -4.48 29.28 35.49
CA ILE A 5 -3.91 28.63 36.67
C ILE A 5 -2.76 29.43 37.29
N ASN A 6 -2.02 30.21 36.51
CA ASN A 6 -0.94 31.06 37.01
C ASN A 6 -1.47 32.24 37.84
N ILE A 7 -2.68 32.74 37.54
CA ILE A 7 -3.32 33.79 38.34
C ILE A 7 -3.71 33.23 39.71
N ILE A 8 -4.26 32.00 39.74
CA ILE A 8 -4.63 31.30 40.98
C ILE A 8 -3.39 31.07 41.85
N PHE A 9 -2.28 30.60 41.27
CA PHE A 9 -1.01 30.44 41.98
C PHE A 9 -0.46 31.77 42.51
N GLY A 10 -0.61 32.85 41.75
CA GLY A 10 -0.21 34.19 42.19
C GLY A 10 -0.95 34.68 43.43
N TRP A 11 -2.26 34.44 43.53
CA TRP A 11 -3.04 34.77 44.73
C TRP A 11 -2.52 34.05 45.96
N PHE A 12 -2.27 32.75 45.84
CA PHE A 12 -1.72 31.94 46.93
C PHE A 12 -0.32 32.40 47.36
N ALA A 13 0.58 32.64 46.40
CA ALA A 13 1.96 33.03 46.69
C ALA A 13 2.09 34.42 47.32
N THR A 14 1.16 35.34 47.04
CA THR A 14 1.20 36.73 47.51
C THR A 14 0.25 37.02 48.67
N GLY A 15 -0.49 36.01 49.15
CA GLY A 15 -1.51 36.17 50.19
C GLY A 15 -2.67 37.08 49.76
N LYS A 16 -2.94 37.19 48.46
CA LYS A 16 -4.07 37.97 47.94
C LYS A 16 -5.35 37.14 47.97
N GLU A 17 -6.41 37.74 48.47
CA GLU A 17 -7.73 37.11 48.47
C GLU A 17 -8.43 37.32 47.12
N PRO A 18 -8.93 36.26 46.48
CA PRO A 18 -9.76 36.40 45.28
C PRO A 18 -11.12 37.01 45.63
N THR A 19 -11.71 37.76 44.71
CA THR A 19 -13.12 38.17 44.83
C THR A 19 -14.05 36.97 44.77
N GLN A 20 -15.31 37.13 45.22
CA GLN A 20 -16.32 36.07 45.14
C GLN A 20 -16.48 35.52 43.71
N GLU A 21 -16.42 36.39 42.70
CA GLU A 21 -16.53 35.98 41.29
C GLU A 21 -15.28 35.21 40.86
N GLN A 22 -14.09 35.67 41.22
CA GLN A 22 -12.82 34.98 40.93
C GLN A 22 -12.75 33.60 41.60
N PHE A 23 -13.23 33.50 42.84
CA PHE A 23 -13.36 32.24 43.56
C PHE A 23 -14.32 31.30 42.83
N ARG A 24 -15.50 31.77 42.42
CA ARG A 24 -16.46 30.97 41.66
C ARG A 24 -15.88 30.47 40.33
N GLN A 25 -15.23 31.34 39.56
CA GLN A 25 -14.64 30.98 38.26
C GLN A 25 -13.52 29.93 38.39
N THR A 26 -12.81 29.90 39.52
CA THR A 26 -11.82 28.86 39.83
C THR A 26 -12.48 27.48 39.89
N PHE A 27 -13.56 27.32 40.66
CA PHE A 27 -14.25 26.02 40.76
C PHE A 27 -14.93 25.61 39.45
N LEU A 28 -15.44 26.57 38.68
CA LEU A 28 -16.03 26.32 37.35
C LEU A 28 -15.00 25.95 36.27
N SER A 29 -13.70 26.10 36.54
CA SER A 29 -12.63 25.70 35.60
C SER A 29 -12.38 24.19 35.60
N PHE A 30 -12.82 23.48 36.63
CA PHE A 30 -12.67 22.04 36.76
C PHE A 30 -13.97 21.34 36.38
N TYR A 31 -13.85 20.11 35.85
CA TYR A 31 -15.00 19.22 35.74
C TYR A 31 -15.25 18.55 37.09
N HIS A 32 -16.50 18.56 37.54
CA HIS A 32 -16.94 17.85 38.73
C HIS A 32 -17.24 16.38 38.41
N LYS A 33 -17.18 15.52 39.43
CA LYS A 33 -17.35 14.06 39.25
C LYS A 33 -18.69 13.64 38.62
N ASN A 34 -19.71 14.50 38.73
CA ASN A 34 -21.05 14.23 38.23
C ASN A 34 -21.31 14.87 36.86
N GLU A 35 -20.28 15.46 36.24
CA GLU A 35 -20.39 16.12 34.94
C GLU A 35 -19.79 15.25 33.84
N THR A 36 -20.46 15.22 32.69
CA THR A 36 -19.92 14.59 31.49
C THR A 36 -18.99 15.55 30.78
N ILE A 37 -17.80 15.08 30.37
CA ILE A 37 -16.85 15.88 29.60
C ILE A 37 -17.27 15.82 28.12
N PRO A 38 -17.60 16.95 27.47
CA PRO A 38 -17.95 16.96 26.05
C PRO A 38 -16.72 16.64 25.18
N LEU A 39 -16.90 15.81 24.14
CA LEU A 39 -15.85 15.49 23.15
C LEU A 39 -15.16 16.74 22.58
N ALA A 40 -15.95 17.77 22.25
CA ALA A 40 -15.47 19.04 21.71
C ALA A 40 -14.55 19.84 22.66
N LYS A 41 -14.48 19.47 23.94
CA LYS A 41 -13.61 20.10 24.94
C LYS A 41 -12.28 19.36 25.12
N VAL A 42 -12.11 18.19 24.53
CA VAL A 42 -10.86 17.42 24.57
C VAL A 42 -10.01 17.82 23.37
N PHE A 43 -8.79 18.30 23.65
CA PHE A 43 -7.88 18.77 22.63
C PHE A 43 -7.59 17.67 21.59
N LYS A 44 -7.84 17.99 20.30
CA LYS A 44 -7.58 17.14 19.13
C LYS A 44 -8.27 15.77 19.11
N LEU A 45 -9.24 15.51 20.00
CA LEU A 45 -9.87 14.19 20.06
C LEU A 45 -10.61 13.84 18.76
N ILE A 46 -11.38 14.78 18.20
CA ILE A 46 -12.12 14.57 16.94
C ILE A 46 -11.15 14.33 15.78
N GLU A 47 -10.13 15.19 15.62
CA GLU A 47 -9.10 15.04 14.58
C GLU A 47 -8.39 13.67 14.62
N LEU A 48 -8.13 13.16 15.83
CA LEU A 48 -7.49 11.85 16.01
C LEU A 48 -8.42 10.68 15.67
N LEU A 49 -9.73 10.83 15.93
CA LEU A 49 -10.73 9.81 15.59
C LEU A 49 -10.99 9.79 14.08
N ASP A 50 -11.15 10.96 13.46
CA ASP A 50 -11.37 11.09 12.01
C ASP A 50 -10.18 10.55 11.18
N ALA A 51 -8.97 10.51 11.76
CA ALA A 51 -7.79 9.93 11.14
C ALA A 51 -7.74 8.39 11.20
N LYS A 52 -8.69 7.73 11.86
CA LYS A 52 -8.77 6.27 11.97
C LYS A 52 -9.83 5.73 11.03
N ALA A 53 -9.58 4.55 10.46
CA ALA A 53 -10.61 3.81 9.78
C ALA A 53 -11.62 3.28 10.81
N GLU A 54 -12.90 3.50 10.55
CA GLU A 54 -13.95 2.93 11.39
C GLU A 54 -13.98 1.41 11.26
N LYS A 55 -14.37 0.73 12.34
CA LYS A 55 -14.37 -0.75 12.38
C LYS A 55 -15.20 -1.35 11.24
N GLU A 56 -16.36 -0.78 10.96
CA GLU A 56 -17.26 -1.25 9.90
C GLU A 56 -16.64 -1.09 8.51
N GLN A 57 -15.91 0.01 8.27
CA GLN A 57 -15.20 0.23 7.01
C GLN A 57 -14.05 -0.77 6.83
N PHE A 58 -13.29 -1.03 7.90
CA PHE A 58 -12.21 -2.00 7.89
C PHE A 58 -12.72 -3.43 7.69
N ASP A 59 -13.76 -3.83 8.44
CA ASP A 59 -14.35 -5.16 8.33
C ASP A 59 -14.96 -5.37 6.92
N GLY A 60 -15.59 -4.34 6.35
CA GLY A 60 -16.09 -4.37 4.97
C GLY A 60 -14.97 -4.53 3.95
N HIS A 61 -13.86 -3.83 4.12
CA HIS A 61 -12.67 -3.96 3.27
C HIS A 61 -12.08 -5.39 3.31
N LEU A 62 -12.07 -6.05 4.48
CA LEU A 62 -11.53 -7.41 4.63
C LEU A 62 -12.31 -8.48 3.83
N ILE A 63 -13.60 -8.27 3.59
CA ILE A 63 -14.46 -9.23 2.90
C ILE A 63 -14.79 -8.83 1.46
N ASP A 64 -14.37 -7.64 1.02
CA ASP A 64 -14.58 -7.18 -0.35
C ASP A 64 -13.51 -7.80 -1.29
N PRO A 65 -13.90 -8.74 -2.16
CA PRO A 65 -12.96 -9.38 -3.08
C PRO A 65 -12.37 -8.39 -4.12
N ASN A 66 -12.97 -7.22 -4.28
CA ASN A 66 -12.59 -6.21 -5.25
C ASN A 66 -11.92 -4.97 -4.61
N ALA A 67 -11.61 -5.01 -3.31
CA ALA A 67 -11.06 -3.87 -2.58
C ALA A 67 -9.74 -3.30 -3.18
N HIS A 68 -9.02 -4.12 -3.95
CA HIS A 68 -7.77 -3.76 -4.62
C HIS A 68 -7.85 -3.96 -6.14
N GLN A 69 -9.05 -3.97 -6.72
CA GLN A 69 -9.24 -4.24 -8.15
C GLN A 69 -8.42 -3.27 -8.99
N ALA A 70 -8.49 -1.96 -8.72
CA ALA A 70 -7.78 -0.94 -9.49
C ALA A 70 -6.24 -1.11 -9.46
N GLU A 71 -5.68 -1.58 -8.35
CA GLU A 71 -4.25 -1.93 -8.23
C GLU A 71 -3.91 -3.16 -9.07
N PHE A 72 -4.77 -4.18 -9.04
CA PHE A 72 -4.60 -5.37 -9.87
C PHE A 72 -4.78 -5.06 -11.37
N GLU A 73 -5.60 -4.07 -11.72
CA GLU A 73 -5.71 -3.60 -13.10
C GLU A 73 -4.42 -2.95 -13.62
N LYS A 74 -3.57 -2.43 -12.74
CA LYS A 74 -2.24 -1.93 -13.14
C LYS A 74 -1.24 -3.07 -13.42
N LEU A 75 -1.57 -4.30 -13.02
CA LEU A 75 -0.80 -5.52 -13.30
C LEU A 75 -1.34 -6.31 -14.50
N LYS A 76 -2.34 -5.77 -15.24
CA LYS A 76 -3.07 -6.42 -16.34
C LYS A 76 -2.30 -6.70 -17.63
N ASN A 77 -0.97 -6.59 -17.65
CA ASN A 77 -0.22 -7.35 -18.65
C ASN A 77 0.10 -8.69 -17.98
N PRO A 78 -0.78 -9.72 -18.06
CA PRO A 78 -0.48 -11.01 -17.49
C PRO A 78 0.75 -11.53 -18.22
N CYS A 79 1.87 -11.48 -17.53
CA CYS A 79 3.07 -12.17 -17.96
C CYS A 79 2.71 -13.66 -17.99
N ARG A 80 2.58 -14.20 -19.19
CA ARG A 80 2.41 -15.63 -19.43
C ARG A 80 3.78 -16.25 -19.55
N PHE A 81 3.82 -17.55 -19.29
CA PHE A 81 5.04 -18.30 -19.45
C PHE A 81 4.81 -19.60 -20.22
N MET A 82 5.88 -20.05 -20.86
CA MET A 82 5.95 -21.32 -21.56
C MET A 82 7.22 -22.04 -21.16
N THR A 83 7.12 -23.35 -20.94
CA THR A 83 8.30 -24.21 -20.80
C THR A 83 8.61 -24.90 -22.13
N ILE A 84 9.86 -24.78 -22.58
CA ILE A 84 10.39 -25.53 -23.72
C ILE A 84 11.62 -26.33 -23.28
N SER A 85 11.74 -27.54 -23.80
CA SER A 85 12.95 -28.36 -23.71
C SER A 85 13.51 -28.56 -25.12
N VAL A 86 14.81 -28.41 -25.26
CA VAL A 86 15.52 -28.44 -26.53
C VAL A 86 16.27 -29.76 -26.63
N ASN A 87 16.10 -30.51 -27.73
CA ASN A 87 16.66 -31.87 -27.88
C ASN A 87 17.99 -31.91 -28.66
N GLU A 88 18.34 -30.80 -29.32
CA GLU A 88 19.57 -30.58 -30.08
C GLU A 88 19.88 -29.08 -30.09
N ASP A 89 21.14 -28.70 -30.23
CA ASP A 89 21.53 -27.28 -30.21
C ASP A 89 20.90 -26.54 -31.40
N ILE A 90 20.16 -25.48 -31.11
CA ILE A 90 19.44 -24.68 -32.11
C ILE A 90 19.67 -23.19 -31.92
N GLY A 91 19.90 -22.46 -33.02
CA GLY A 91 20.06 -21.00 -32.98
C GLY A 91 18.75 -20.21 -32.85
N GLN A 92 17.60 -20.86 -33.04
CA GLN A 92 16.28 -20.23 -32.96
C GLN A 92 15.20 -21.21 -32.52
N LEU A 93 14.24 -20.71 -31.75
CA LEU A 93 13.04 -21.44 -31.30
C LEU A 93 11.81 -20.87 -32.00
N GLN A 94 10.99 -21.71 -32.62
CA GLN A 94 9.71 -21.27 -33.17
C GLN A 94 8.55 -21.95 -32.46
N HIS A 95 7.57 -21.16 -32.01
CA HIS A 95 6.36 -21.71 -31.39
C HIS A 95 5.14 -20.81 -31.64
N ASP A 96 3.98 -21.41 -31.95
CA ASP A 96 2.75 -20.66 -32.28
C ASP A 96 2.25 -19.77 -31.14
N ASN A 97 2.33 -20.22 -29.88
CA ASN A 97 2.04 -19.40 -28.70
C ASN A 97 2.93 -18.16 -28.53
N LEU A 98 4.00 -18.01 -29.31
CA LEU A 98 4.83 -16.80 -29.35
C LEU A 98 4.44 -15.85 -30.51
N LYS A 99 3.34 -16.12 -31.21
CA LYS A 99 2.78 -15.20 -32.22
C LYS A 99 1.86 -14.19 -31.56
N ASN A 100 1.90 -12.95 -32.03
CA ASN A 100 1.11 -11.82 -31.50
C ASN A 100 1.31 -11.60 -29.99
N VAL A 101 2.53 -11.81 -29.51
CA VAL A 101 2.91 -11.55 -28.11
C VAL A 101 4.11 -10.62 -28.05
N GLU A 102 4.24 -9.91 -26.93
CA GLU A 102 5.43 -9.12 -26.60
C GLU A 102 6.34 -9.97 -25.71
N PHE A 103 7.62 -10.05 -26.05
CA PHE A 103 8.62 -10.79 -25.30
C PHE A 103 9.09 -10.01 -24.07
N ASN A 104 9.11 -10.64 -22.89
CA ASN A 104 9.57 -10.01 -21.65
C ASN A 104 10.90 -10.57 -21.12
N GLY A 105 11.24 -11.82 -21.44
CA GLY A 105 12.49 -12.44 -20.99
C GLY A 105 12.46 -13.97 -20.98
N ILE A 106 13.58 -14.58 -20.64
CA ILE A 106 13.72 -16.03 -20.48
C ILE A 106 14.40 -16.32 -19.15
N ALA A 107 13.91 -17.33 -18.41
CA ALA A 107 14.66 -17.92 -17.31
C ALA A 107 15.23 -19.30 -17.68
N PHE A 108 16.50 -19.51 -17.35
CA PHE A 108 17.19 -20.80 -17.42
C PHE A 108 18.33 -20.82 -16.40
N GLN A 109 18.72 -22.00 -15.91
CA GLN A 109 19.83 -22.16 -14.96
C GLN A 109 19.83 -21.18 -13.77
N ASN A 110 18.64 -20.86 -13.23
CA ASN A 110 18.46 -19.91 -12.13
C ASN A 110 18.84 -18.44 -12.46
N GLN A 111 18.91 -18.09 -13.75
CA GLN A 111 19.10 -16.75 -14.25
C GLN A 111 17.88 -16.31 -15.06
N PHE A 112 17.56 -15.01 -14.99
CA PHE A 112 16.55 -14.38 -15.85
C PHE A 112 17.26 -13.38 -16.77
N LEU A 113 17.15 -13.59 -18.09
CA LEU A 113 17.77 -12.78 -19.11
C LEU A 113 16.71 -12.09 -19.96
N THR A 114 16.86 -10.78 -20.13
CA THR A 114 16.04 -9.94 -21.03
C THR A 114 16.80 -9.52 -22.27
N ASP A 115 18.13 -9.49 -22.17
CA ASP A 115 19.01 -8.97 -23.21
C ASP A 115 19.59 -10.12 -24.05
N GLY A 116 19.81 -9.87 -25.34
CA GLY A 116 20.40 -10.86 -26.25
C GLY A 116 19.39 -11.82 -26.89
N PHE A 117 18.10 -11.65 -26.62
CA PHE A 117 17.02 -12.40 -27.27
C PHE A 117 16.12 -11.46 -28.08
N THR A 118 15.60 -11.93 -29.21
CA THR A 118 14.67 -11.16 -30.05
C THR A 118 13.56 -12.07 -30.54
N LEU A 119 12.32 -11.68 -30.25
CA LEU A 119 11.12 -12.36 -30.74
C LEU A 119 10.59 -11.66 -31.99
N ASP A 120 10.35 -12.42 -33.05
CA ASP A 120 9.51 -12.02 -34.17
C ASP A 120 8.06 -12.44 -33.87
N PRO A 121 7.16 -11.47 -33.55
CA PRO A 121 5.78 -11.77 -33.17
C PRO A 121 4.91 -12.21 -34.34
N GLU A 122 5.29 -12.00 -35.60
CA GLU A 122 4.51 -12.48 -36.75
C GLU A 122 4.72 -13.97 -36.98
N THR A 123 5.97 -14.42 -36.84
CA THR A 123 6.37 -15.81 -37.11
C THR A 123 6.42 -16.68 -35.85
N GLY A 124 6.52 -16.06 -34.67
CA GLY A 124 6.73 -16.72 -33.38
C GLY A 124 8.15 -17.25 -33.20
N ILE A 125 9.12 -16.70 -33.94
CA ILE A 125 10.53 -17.11 -33.89
C ILE A 125 11.28 -16.26 -32.84
N LEU A 126 11.80 -16.93 -31.83
CA LEU A 126 12.69 -16.40 -30.81
C LEU A 126 14.15 -16.72 -31.16
N LYS A 127 14.96 -15.70 -31.40
CA LYS A 127 16.40 -15.79 -31.70
C LYS A 127 17.21 -15.39 -30.48
N GLY A 128 18.35 -16.05 -30.27
CA GLY A 128 19.27 -15.78 -29.17
C GLY A 128 20.70 -16.18 -29.55
N TRP A 129 21.59 -16.27 -28.56
CA TRP A 129 22.98 -16.70 -28.80
C TRP A 129 23.06 -18.17 -29.21
N GLU A 130 22.42 -19.07 -28.47
CA GLU A 130 22.16 -20.48 -28.83
C GLU A 130 21.22 -21.07 -27.78
N PHE A 131 20.30 -21.96 -28.17
CA PHE A 131 19.55 -22.79 -27.21
C PHE A 131 20.21 -24.16 -27.15
N GLU A 132 20.75 -24.48 -25.98
CA GLU A 132 21.52 -25.70 -25.76
C GLU A 132 20.60 -26.90 -25.58
N LYS A 133 21.04 -28.04 -26.10
CA LYS A 133 20.44 -29.34 -25.91
C LYS A 133 20.30 -29.67 -24.42
N ASP A 134 19.19 -30.33 -24.08
CA ASP A 134 18.83 -30.82 -22.75
C ASP A 134 18.62 -29.71 -21.70
N ILE A 135 18.66 -28.42 -22.09
CA ILE A 135 18.26 -27.30 -21.24
C ILE A 135 16.75 -27.04 -21.33
N LYS A 136 16.15 -26.80 -20.16
CA LYS A 136 14.77 -26.35 -20.04
C LYS A 136 14.72 -24.83 -19.89
N TYR A 137 14.02 -24.18 -20.81
CA TYR A 137 13.81 -22.74 -20.81
C TYR A 137 12.39 -22.40 -20.36
N LEU A 138 12.26 -21.34 -19.60
CA LEU A 138 10.99 -20.73 -19.22
C LEU A 138 10.89 -19.36 -19.88
N ILE A 139 10.08 -19.26 -20.93
CA ILE A 139 9.93 -18.04 -21.75
C ILE A 139 8.77 -17.23 -21.20
N TYR A 140 9.00 -15.95 -20.94
CA TYR A 140 8.02 -15.00 -20.43
C TYR A 140 7.59 -14.03 -21.52
N TYR A 141 6.28 -13.86 -21.69
CA TYR A 141 5.68 -13.04 -22.73
C TYR A 141 4.32 -12.49 -22.29
N THR A 142 3.90 -11.38 -22.88
CA THR A 142 2.58 -10.77 -22.66
C THR A 142 1.75 -10.87 -23.92
N ILE A 143 0.48 -11.27 -23.80
CA ILE A 143 -0.45 -11.21 -24.93
C ILE A 143 -0.82 -9.75 -25.15
N GLN A 144 -0.76 -9.29 -26.41
CA GLN A 144 -1.27 -7.99 -26.82
C GLN A 144 -2.79 -8.02 -27.08
#